data_AF-A0A2E6JIE1-F1
#
_entry.id   AF-A0A2E6JIE1-F1
#
_cell.length_a   1.000
_cell.length_b   1.000
_cell.length_c   1.000
_cell.angle_alpha   90.00
_cell.angle_beta   90.00
_cell.angle_gamma   90.00
#
_symmetry.space_group_name_H-M   'P 1'
#
loop_
_entity.id
_entity.type
_entity.pdbx_description
1 polymer ?
#
loop_
_entity_poly.entity_id
_entity_poly.type
_entity_poly.pdbx_seq_one_letter_code
_entity_poly.pdbx_strand_id
1 'polypeptide(L)'
;MELYYTLTKIVHIIGMASWFGVALAISIILSKKDKKDHRLVLDLSTKVEMPASFFMPLTGVLMMIEKTDFLTMGWLHIKIIISFVAIIFTHLSRSHLIHSDLNNPDIFNKFLFYRNVSLFMLTIIIIFVGYK
;
A
#
# COMPACT_ATOMS: atom_id res chain seq x y z
N MET A 1 13.80 14.10 20.55
CA MET A 1 12.38 13.92 20.18
C MET A 1 12.08 14.49 18.80
N GLU A 2 12.34 15.77 18.50
CA GLU A 2 12.03 16.33 17.15
C GLU A 2 12.73 15.64 15.97
N LEU A 3 14.01 15.28 16.09
CA LEU A 3 14.74 14.60 15.01
C LEU A 3 14.15 13.22 14.71
N TYR A 4 13.86 12.43 15.75
CA TYR A 4 13.26 11.09 15.60
C TYR A 4 11.89 11.16 14.94
N TYR A 5 11.01 12.07 15.39
CA TYR A 5 9.71 12.29 14.79
C TYR A 5 9.85 12.70 13.31
N THR A 6 10.78 13.60 13.00
CA THR A 6 11.02 14.09 11.63
C THR A 6 11.50 12.98 10.72
N LEU A 7 12.45 12.17 11.17
CA LEU A 7 12.93 11.01 10.41
C LEU A 7 11.81 9.99 10.18
N THR A 8 11.04 9.66 11.22
CA THR A 8 9.91 8.73 11.10
C THR A 8 8.87 9.25 10.12
N LYS A 9 8.58 10.55 10.14
CA LYS A 9 7.66 11.20 9.19
C LYS A 9 8.18 11.14 7.75
N ILE A 10 9.47 11.37 7.53
CA ILE A 10 10.10 11.26 6.20
C ILE A 10 9.96 9.82 5.69
N VAL A 11 10.31 8.83 6.50
CA VAL A 11 10.18 7.41 6.15
C VAL A 11 8.72 7.05 5.86
N HIS A 12 7.76 7.57 6.65
CA HIS A 12 6.34 7.36 6.41
C HIS A 12 5.89 7.93 5.06
N ILE A 13 6.32 9.15 4.71
CA ILE A 13 5.97 9.77 3.41
C ILE A 13 6.57 8.98 2.25
N ILE A 14 7.85 8.59 2.37
CA ILE A 14 8.53 7.78 1.34
C ILE A 14 7.86 6.41 1.20
N GLY A 15 7.51 5.77 2.31
CA GLY A 15 6.78 4.50 2.33
C GLY A 15 5.43 4.62 1.64
N MET A 16 4.66 5.67 1.92
CA MET A 16 3.35 5.89 1.32
C MET A 16 3.47 6.12 -0.19
N ALA A 17 4.40 6.99 -0.59
CA ALA A 17 4.64 7.29 -2.00
C ALA A 17 5.11 6.04 -2.77
N SER A 18 5.99 5.23 -2.16
CA SER A 18 6.48 3.99 -2.76
C SER A 18 5.36 2.96 -2.89
N TRP A 19 4.56 2.76 -1.84
CA TRP A 19 3.45 1.79 -1.88
C TRP A 19 2.39 2.19 -2.90
N PHE A 20 1.89 3.43 -2.82
CA PHE A 20 0.89 3.93 -3.75
C PHE A 20 1.42 3.97 -5.19
N GLY A 21 2.62 4.51 -5.39
CA GLY A 21 3.24 4.66 -6.70
C GLY A 21 3.47 3.32 -7.39
N VAL A 22 3.95 2.31 -6.66
CA VAL A 22 4.14 0.97 -7.22
C VAL A 22 2.82 0.29 -7.51
N ALA A 23 1.85 0.37 -6.60
CA ALA A 23 0.53 -0.19 -6.83
C ALA A 23 -0.12 0.41 -8.09
N LEU A 24 0.03 1.72 -8.30
CA LEU A 24 -0.47 2.43 -9.48
C LEU A 24 0.31 2.04 -10.75
N ALA A 25 1.64 1.99 -10.68
CA ALA A 25 2.49 1.61 -11.79
C ALA A 25 2.17 0.19 -12.30
N ILE A 26 1.99 -0.77 -11.39
CA ILE A 26 1.59 -2.14 -11.73
C ILE A 26 0.23 -2.16 -12.42
N SER A 27 -0.75 -1.42 -11.91
CA SER A 27 -2.07 -1.30 -12.57
C SER A 27 -1.98 -0.70 -13.97
N ILE A 28 -1.13 0.32 -14.18
CA ILE A 28 -0.92 0.93 -15.51
C ILE A 28 -0.23 -0.05 -16.46
N ILE A 29 0.85 -0.72 -16.03
CA ILE A 29 1.56 -1.71 -16.84
C ILE A 29 0.59 -2.80 -17.32
N LEU A 30 -0.21 -3.34 -16.41
CA LEU A 30 -1.14 -4.44 -16.72
C LEU A 30 -2.41 -4.00 -17.46
N SER A 31 -2.76 -2.71 -17.43
CA SER A 31 -3.89 -2.17 -18.21
C SER A 31 -3.70 -2.35 -19.72
N LYS A 32 -2.44 -2.41 -20.17
CA LYS A 32 -2.08 -2.65 -21.57
C LYS A 32 -2.32 -4.09 -22.02
N LYS A 33 -2.75 -4.98 -21.12
CA LYS A 33 -2.90 -6.45 -21.33
C LYS A 33 -1.63 -7.13 -21.85
N ASP A 34 -0.48 -6.46 -21.79
CA ASP A 34 0.81 -7.05 -22.11
C ASP A 34 1.34 -7.79 -20.89
N LYS A 35 1.32 -9.13 -20.96
CA LYS A 35 1.76 -10.01 -19.88
C LYS A 35 3.27 -10.25 -19.90
N LYS A 36 4.00 -9.67 -20.88
CA LYS A 36 5.46 -9.81 -21.00
C LYS A 36 6.23 -9.22 -19.81
N ASP A 37 5.63 -8.26 -19.11
CA ASP A 37 6.23 -7.57 -17.97
C ASP A 37 5.99 -8.28 -16.61
N HIS A 38 5.58 -9.55 -16.62
CA HIS A 38 5.31 -10.31 -15.40
C HIS A 38 6.46 -10.25 -14.37
N ARG A 39 7.70 -10.41 -14.83
CA ARG A 39 8.89 -10.34 -13.97
C ARG A 39 9.05 -8.97 -13.32
N LEU A 40 8.83 -7.89 -14.09
CA LEU A 40 8.90 -6.52 -13.58
C LEU A 40 7.82 -6.28 -12.52
N VAL A 41 6.58 -6.72 -12.79
CA VAL A 41 5.46 -6.59 -11.85
C VAL A 41 5.73 -7.36 -10.55
N LEU A 42 6.29 -8.57 -10.65
CA LEU A 42 6.67 -9.38 -9.50
C LEU A 42 7.80 -8.75 -8.68
N ASP A 43 8.82 -8.21 -9.35
CA ASP A 43 9.92 -7.51 -8.71
C ASP A 43 9.42 -6.26 -7.98
N LEU A 44 8.60 -5.42 -8.63
CA LEU A 44 8.02 -4.23 -8.04
C LEU A 44 7.17 -4.57 -6.81
N SER A 45 6.29 -5.58 -6.92
CA SER A 45 5.42 -5.98 -5.81
C SER A 45 6.21 -6.58 -4.64
N THR A 46 7.21 -7.41 -4.92
CA THR A 46 7.94 -8.12 -3.85
C THR A 46 9.03 -7.25 -3.20
N LYS A 47 9.76 -6.46 -3.99
CA LYS A 47 10.93 -5.72 -3.49
C LYS A 47 10.60 -4.31 -3.00
N VAL A 48 9.49 -3.73 -3.44
CA VAL A 48 9.12 -2.35 -3.09
C VAL A 48 7.78 -2.29 -2.38
N GLU A 49 6.71 -2.78 -3.02
CA GLU A 49 5.35 -2.67 -2.49
C GLU A 49 5.19 -3.36 -1.13
N MET A 50 5.66 -4.60 -1.02
CA MET A 50 5.56 -5.39 0.21
C MET A 50 6.29 -4.74 1.40
N PRO A 51 7.60 -4.39 1.31
CA PRO A 51 8.27 -3.65 2.38
C PRO A 51 7.55 -2.34 2.73
N ALA A 52 7.19 -1.54 1.73
CA ALA A 52 6.53 -0.25 1.94
C ALA A 52 5.19 -0.43 2.67
N SER A 53 4.40 -1.43 2.28
CA SER A 53 3.11 -1.74 2.91
C SER A 53 3.25 -2.10 4.39
N PHE A 54 4.32 -2.80 4.78
CA PHE A 54 4.60 -3.13 6.18
C PHE A 54 5.08 -1.92 7.00
N PHE A 55 5.99 -1.11 6.44
CA PHE A 55 6.52 0.06 7.14
C PHE A 55 5.47 1.15 7.38
N MET A 56 4.40 1.18 6.58
CA MET A 56 3.38 2.23 6.67
C MET A 56 2.59 2.23 7.99
N PRO A 57 1.92 1.14 8.40
CA PRO A 57 1.30 1.09 9.73
C PRO A 57 2.31 1.25 10.85
N LEU A 58 3.50 0.63 10.73
CA LEU A 58 4.55 0.70 11.75
C LEU A 58 4.95 2.15 12.03
N THR A 59 5.34 2.88 11.00
CA THR A 59 5.76 4.29 11.13
C THR A 59 4.60 5.18 11.58
N GLY A 60 3.37 4.87 11.18
CA GLY A 60 2.17 5.54 11.68
C GLY A 60 2.00 5.39 13.20
N VAL A 61 2.10 4.15 13.70
CA VAL A 61 2.04 3.85 15.14
C VAL A 61 3.20 4.49 15.90
N LEU A 62 4.42 4.43 15.38
CA LEU A 62 5.60 5.07 16.00
C LEU A 62 5.41 6.59 16.14
N MET A 63 4.83 7.26 15.14
CA MET A 63 4.51 8.69 15.23
C MET A 63 3.42 8.98 16.28
N MET A 64 2.46 8.08 16.49
CA MET A 64 1.43 8.22 17.53
C MET A 64 1.98 7.98 18.94
N ILE A 65 2.96 7.08 19.10
CA ILE A 65 3.66 6.87 20.37
C ILE A 65 4.48 8.13 20.74
N GLU A 66 5.18 8.71 19.77
CA GLU A 66 5.98 9.93 19.99
C GLU A 66 5.11 11.16 20.26
N LYS A 67 3.94 11.27 19.61
CA LYS A 67 2.95 12.33 19.84
C LYS A 67 1.65 11.73 20.35
N THR A 68 1.60 11.47 21.65
CA THR A 68 0.48 10.78 22.30
C THR A 68 -0.88 11.46 22.11
N ASP A 69 -0.92 12.78 21.87
CA ASP A 69 -2.16 13.50 21.52
C ASP A 69 -2.86 12.89 20.30
N PHE A 70 -2.10 12.30 19.37
CA PHE A 70 -2.63 11.60 18.21
C PHE A 70 -3.45 10.36 18.56
N LEU A 71 -3.23 9.73 19.71
CA LEU A 71 -4.04 8.61 20.19
C LEU A 71 -5.50 9.03 20.46
N THR A 72 -5.75 10.31 20.72
CA THR A 72 -7.12 10.83 20.92
C THR A 72 -7.84 11.11 19.61
N MET A 73 -7.13 11.15 18.48
CA MET A 73 -7.70 11.48 17.17
C MET A 73 -8.29 10.23 16.50
N GLY A 74 -9.62 10.08 16.58
CA GLY A 74 -10.34 8.93 16.01
C GLY A 74 -10.00 8.60 14.55
N TRP A 75 -9.74 9.62 13.73
CA TRP A 75 -9.42 9.40 12.31
C TRP A 75 -8.07 8.69 12.09
N LEU A 76 -7.10 8.84 13.00
CA LEU A 76 -5.81 8.16 12.87
C LEU A 76 -5.95 6.65 13.06
N HIS A 77 -6.80 6.23 13.99
CA HIS A 77 -7.16 4.81 14.18
C HIS A 77 -7.84 4.23 12.95
N ILE A 78 -8.77 4.99 12.35
CA ILE A 78 -9.43 4.59 11.10
C ILE A 78 -8.40 4.41 9.97
N LYS A 79 -7.42 5.32 9.83
CA LYS A 79 -6.36 5.17 8.81
C LYS A 79 -5.50 3.93 9.05
N ILE A 80 -5.18 3.59 10.29
CA ILE A 80 -4.44 2.37 10.61
C ILE A 80 -5.25 1.13 10.20
N ILE A 81 -6.55 1.09 10.53
CA ILE A 81 -7.43 -0.02 10.16
C ILE A 81 -7.51 -0.16 8.63
N ILE A 82 -7.77 0.94 7.90
CA ILE A 82 -7.81 0.93 6.44
C ILE A 82 -6.46 0.50 5.85
N SER A 83 -5.34 0.89 6.47
CA SER A 83 -4.00 0.48 6.05
C SER A 83 -3.81 -1.03 6.19
N PHE A 84 -4.23 -1.63 7.30
CA PHE A 84 -4.18 -3.09 7.47
C PHE A 84 -5.04 -3.82 6.44
N VAL A 85 -6.24 -3.31 6.14
CA VAL A 85 -7.09 -3.86 5.08
C VAL A 85 -6.39 -3.77 3.72
N ALA A 86 -5.76 -2.63 3.39
CA ALA A 86 -5.00 -2.46 2.16
C ALA A 86 -3.80 -3.44 2.05
N ILE A 87 -3.12 -3.74 3.17
CA ILE A 87 -2.07 -4.76 3.22
C ILE A 87 -2.63 -6.13 2.84
N ILE A 88 -3.76 -6.53 3.43
CA ILE A 88 -4.38 -7.83 3.11
C ILE A 88 -4.63 -7.94 1.60
N PHE A 89 -5.21 -6.91 0.98
CA PHE A 89 -5.46 -6.90 -0.46
C PHE A 89 -4.18 -6.88 -1.30
N THR A 90 -3.14 -6.18 -0.84
CA THR A 90 -1.80 -6.22 -1.47
C THR A 90 -1.22 -7.64 -1.45
N HIS A 91 -1.31 -8.34 -0.32
CA HIS A 91 -0.87 -9.72 -0.18
C HIS A 91 -1.70 -10.69 -1.04
N LEU A 92 -3.02 -10.54 -1.07
CA LEU A 92 -3.89 -11.37 -1.91
C LEU A 92 -3.58 -11.20 -3.40
N SER A 93 -3.41 -9.94 -3.85
CA SER A 93 -2.98 -9.64 -5.22
C SER A 93 -1.62 -10.29 -5.52
N ARG A 94 -0.62 -10.11 -4.65
CA ARG A 94 0.69 -10.74 -4.82
C ARG A 94 0.64 -12.27 -4.81
N SER A 95 -0.22 -12.88 -4.00
CA SER A 95 -0.37 -14.34 -3.95
C SER A 95 -0.79 -14.89 -5.32
N HIS A 96 -1.75 -14.24 -5.98
CA HIS A 96 -2.19 -14.60 -7.33
C HIS A 96 -1.09 -14.35 -8.38
N LEU A 97 -0.25 -13.33 -8.15
CA LEU A 97 0.89 -13.06 -9.04
C LEU A 97 1.97 -14.16 -8.97
N ILE A 98 2.19 -14.76 -7.80
CA ILE A 98 3.27 -15.76 -7.60
C ILE A 98 2.79 -17.18 -7.85
N HIS A 99 1.59 -17.52 -7.41
CA HIS A 99 1.13 -18.90 -7.32
C HIS A 99 0.03 -19.25 -8.31
N SER A 100 -0.36 -18.34 -9.20
CA SER A 100 -1.49 -18.56 -10.11
C SER A 100 -1.16 -18.22 -11.55
N ASP A 101 -1.81 -18.92 -12.48
CA ASP A 101 -1.65 -18.67 -13.90
C ASP A 101 -2.45 -17.43 -14.34
N LEU A 102 -1.75 -16.30 -14.50
CA LEU A 102 -2.34 -15.05 -14.99
C LEU A 102 -2.75 -15.13 -16.48
N ASN A 103 -2.45 -16.21 -17.19
CA ASN A 103 -3.03 -16.44 -18.51
C ASN A 103 -4.52 -16.75 -18.45
N ASN A 104 -4.98 -17.33 -17.34
CA ASN A 104 -6.40 -17.53 -17.08
C ASN A 104 -7.09 -16.17 -16.82
N PRO A 105 -8.11 -15.79 -17.62
CA PRO A 105 -8.83 -14.53 -17.45
C PRO A 105 -9.46 -14.34 -16.07
N ASP A 106 -9.99 -15.39 -15.45
CA ASP A 106 -10.67 -15.31 -14.15
C ASP A 106 -9.68 -15.01 -13.02
N ILE A 107 -8.52 -15.66 -13.06
CA ILE A 107 -7.42 -15.45 -12.11
C ILE A 107 -6.86 -14.03 -12.29
N PHE A 108 -6.67 -13.60 -13.53
CA PHE A 108 -6.20 -12.25 -13.84
C PHE A 108 -7.18 -11.17 -13.35
N ASN A 109 -8.48 -11.37 -13.55
CA ASN A 109 -9.51 -10.46 -13.06
C ASN A 109 -9.55 -10.41 -11.52
N LYS A 110 -9.38 -11.55 -10.83
CA LYS A 110 -9.24 -11.58 -9.36
C LYS A 110 -8.00 -10.83 -8.89
N PHE A 111 -6.86 -11.04 -9.55
CA PHE A 111 -5.63 -10.29 -9.27
C PHE A 111 -5.85 -8.78 -9.38
N LEU A 112 -6.48 -8.33 -10.47
CA LEU A 112 -6.78 -6.91 -10.71
C LEU A 112 -7.77 -6.36 -9.70
N PHE A 113 -8.79 -7.14 -9.33
CA PHE A 113 -9.76 -6.75 -8.32
C PHE A 113 -9.07 -6.45 -6.99
N TYR A 114 -8.25 -7.38 -6.46
CA TYR A 114 -7.53 -7.15 -5.21
C TYR A 114 -6.58 -5.95 -5.29
N ARG A 115 -5.92 -5.77 -6.42
CA ARG A 115 -5.04 -4.61 -6.66
C ARG A 115 -5.81 -3.29 -6.60
N ASN A 116 -6.94 -3.21 -7.29
CA ASN A 116 -7.76 -2.00 -7.35
C ASN A 116 -8.41 -1.68 -6.01
N VAL A 117 -8.81 -2.70 -5.24
CA VAL A 117 -9.29 -2.50 -3.86
C VAL A 117 -8.16 -1.93 -2.98
N SER A 118 -6.94 -2.48 -3.05
CA SER A 118 -5.78 -1.92 -2.33
C SER A 118 -5.55 -0.45 -2.69
N LEU A 119 -5.48 -0.13 -3.99
CA LEU A 119 -5.31 1.25 -4.49
C LEU A 119 -6.41 2.20 -4.02
N PHE A 120 -7.67 1.74 -4.03
CA PHE A 120 -8.79 2.52 -3.55
C PHE A 120 -8.64 2.84 -2.05
N MET A 121 -8.27 1.84 -1.23
CA MET A 121 -8.02 2.06 0.20
C MET A 121 -6.88 3.04 0.45
N LEU A 122 -5.78 2.93 -0.31
CA LEU A 122 -4.67 3.88 -0.24
C LEU A 122 -5.10 5.29 -0.64
N THR A 123 -5.95 5.40 -1.67
CA THR A 123 -6.50 6.69 -2.12
C THR A 123 -7.35 7.33 -1.02
N ILE A 124 -8.19 6.54 -0.33
CA ILE A 124 -8.96 7.02 0.83
C ILE A 124 -8.02 7.57 1.92
N ILE A 125 -6.96 6.84 2.27
CA ILE A 125 -5.98 7.25 3.28
C ILE A 125 -5.33 8.60 2.92
N ILE A 126 -4.97 8.79 1.64
CA ILE A 126 -4.37 10.03 1.12
C ILE A 126 -5.37 11.19 1.16
N ILE A 127 -6.59 10.99 0.67
CA ILE A 127 -7.63 12.03 0.60
C ILE A 127 -8.05 12.47 2.01
N PHE A 128 -8.10 11.55 2.98
CA PHE A 128 -8.40 11.88 4.37
C PHE A 128 -7.29 12.69 5.08
N VAL A 129 -6.28 13.22 4.36
CA VAL A 129 -5.35 14.24 4.85
C VAL A 129 -5.93 15.61 4.49
N GLY A 130 -6.87 16.16 5.27
CA GLY A 130 -7.34 17.50 4.91
C GLY A 130 -8.49 18.16 5.65
N TYR A 131 -9.15 17.54 6.61
CA TYR A 131 -10.14 18.26 7.41
C TYR A 131 -9.55 18.63 8.76
N LYS A 132 -9.00 19.85 8.81
CA LYS A 132 -9.02 20.65 10.04
C LYS A 132 -10.44 21.17 10.24
#